data_AF-A0A7J4J8G4-F1
#
_entry.id   AF-A0A7J4J8G4-F1
#
_cell.length_a   1.000
_cell.length_b   1.000
_cell.length_c   1.000
_cell.angle_alpha   90.00
_cell.angle_beta   90.00
_cell.angle_gamma   90.00
#
_symmetry.space_group_name_H-M   'P 1'
#
loop_
_entity.id
_entity.type
_entity.pdbx_description
1 polymer ?
#
loop_
_entity_poly.entity_id
_entity_poly.type
_entity_poly.pdbx_seq_one_letter_code
_entity_poly.pdbx_strand_id
1 'polypeptide(L)'
;IRYVDDFVLLHTSPTVLQEWKKQIALFLHEKLRLQLHPDKSKIIPLSRGVEFLGFNVFPHHRLLKRKNMRHFQRKVQQVHSLYHHEMIIYDDVYNFMEGWCAHAKNANTFKRRQHILSLFEEQYPHEISIKEINRGLSKKKKSN
;
A
#
# COMPACT_ATOMS: atom_id res chain seq x y z
N ILE A 1 -6.43 -13.23 -11.49
CA ILE A 1 -6.56 -11.80 -11.11
C ILE A 1 -5.48 -11.02 -11.85
N ARG A 2 -5.77 -9.85 -12.43
CA ARG A 2 -4.78 -9.03 -13.17
C ARG A 2 -4.97 -7.55 -12.84
N TYR A 3 -3.86 -6.84 -12.72
CA TYR A 3 -3.79 -5.38 -12.63
C TYR A 3 -2.64 -4.91 -13.53
N VAL A 4 -2.98 -4.30 -14.67
CA VAL A 4 -2.00 -3.95 -15.72
C VAL A 4 -1.15 -5.20 -16.03
N ASP A 5 0.17 -5.14 -15.88
CA ASP A 5 1.10 -6.22 -16.22
C ASP A 5 1.27 -7.24 -15.07
N ASP A 6 0.87 -6.88 -13.85
CA ASP A 6 0.94 -7.78 -12.70
C ASP A 6 -0.30 -8.69 -12.65
N PHE A 7 -0.11 -10.00 -12.74
CA PHE A 7 -1.20 -10.98 -12.62
C PHE A 7 -0.84 -12.17 -11.73
N VAL A 8 -1.88 -12.76 -11.15
CA VAL A 8 -1.81 -13.96 -10.30
C VAL A 8 -2.80 -14.98 -10.83
N LEU A 9 -2.31 -16.20 -11.04
CA LEU A 9 -3.08 -17.39 -11.36
C LEU A 9 -3.14 -18.28 -10.14
N LEU A 10 -4.30 -18.89 -9.91
CA LEU A 10 -4.55 -19.76 -8.76
C LEU A 10 -5.07 -21.09 -9.28
N HIS A 11 -4.45 -22.18 -8.83
CA HIS A 11 -4.87 -23.53 -9.13
C HIS A 11 -4.37 -24.48 -8.03
N THR A 12 -5.08 -25.58 -7.80
CA THR A 12 -4.73 -26.58 -6.78
C THR A 12 -3.55 -27.45 -7.20
N SER A 13 -3.39 -27.70 -8.50
CA SER A 13 -2.25 -28.46 -9.05
C SER A 13 -1.12 -27.53 -9.54
N PRO A 14 0.13 -27.71 -9.05
CA PRO A 14 1.28 -26.98 -9.53
C PRO A 14 1.69 -27.37 -10.97
N THR A 15 1.37 -28.58 -11.43
CA THR A 15 1.71 -29.01 -12.80
C THR A 15 0.91 -28.23 -13.83
N VAL A 16 -0.37 -27.95 -13.55
CA VAL A 16 -1.22 -27.09 -14.38
C VAL A 16 -0.67 -25.66 -14.44
N LEU A 17 -0.20 -25.12 -13.31
CA LEU A 17 0.41 -23.78 -13.28
C LEU A 17 1.73 -23.72 -14.06
N GLN A 18 2.53 -24.79 -14.04
CA GLN A 18 3.74 -24.88 -14.85
C GLN A 18 3.42 -24.89 -16.34
N GLU A 19 2.38 -25.62 -16.73
CA GLU A 19 1.93 -25.68 -18.12
C GLU A 19 1.41 -24.32 -18.60
N TRP A 20 0.52 -23.68 -17.84
CA TRP A 20 0.06 -22.32 -18.15
C TRP A 20 1.20 -21.33 -18.21
N LYS A 21 2.20 -21.41 -17.32
CA LYS A 21 3.37 -20.53 -17.38
C LYS A 21 4.12 -20.67 -18.70
N LYS A 22 4.28 -21.90 -19.23
CA LYS A 22 4.91 -22.13 -20.55
C LYS A 22 4.07 -21.54 -21.69
N GLN A 23 2.77 -21.82 -21.70
CA GLN A 23 1.85 -21.32 -22.73
C GLN A 23 1.79 -19.78 -22.76
N ILE A 24 1.74 -19.16 -21.59
CA ILE A 24 1.76 -17.70 -21.45
C ILE A 24 3.10 -17.15 -21.95
N ALA A 25 4.22 -17.75 -21.57
CA ALA A 25 5.53 -17.30 -22.04
C ALA A 25 5.65 -17.36 -23.57
N LEU A 26 5.16 -18.43 -24.19
CA LEU A 26 5.12 -18.60 -25.64
C LEU A 26 4.25 -17.54 -26.31
N PHE A 27 3.03 -17.35 -25.82
CA PHE A 27 2.12 -16.33 -26.34
C PHE A 27 2.71 -14.92 -26.25
N LEU A 28 3.26 -14.56 -25.10
CA LEU A 28 3.89 -13.25 -24.89
C LEU A 28 5.05 -13.03 -25.86
N HIS A 29 5.88 -14.04 -26.07
CA HIS A 29 7.01 -13.98 -26.98
C HIS A 29 6.56 -13.84 -28.45
N GLU A 30 5.70 -14.74 -28.92
CA GLU A 30 5.32 -14.83 -30.33
C GLU A 30 4.37 -13.73 -30.80
N LYS A 31 3.42 -13.33 -29.94
CA LYS A 31 2.37 -12.38 -30.32
C LYS A 31 2.66 -10.96 -29.88
N LEU A 32 3.33 -10.79 -28.74
CA LEU A 32 3.53 -9.47 -28.13
C LEU A 32 5.00 -9.03 -28.07
N ARG A 33 5.96 -9.92 -28.40
CA ARG A 33 7.41 -9.68 -28.25
C ARG A 33 7.79 -9.31 -26.81
N LEU A 34 7.11 -9.90 -25.83
CA LEU A 34 7.33 -9.70 -24.41
C LEU A 34 7.88 -10.98 -23.76
N GLN A 35 8.58 -10.83 -22.64
CA GLN A 35 9.10 -11.95 -21.85
C GLN A 35 8.65 -11.84 -20.39
N LEU A 36 8.33 -12.98 -19.79
CA LEU A 36 8.09 -13.04 -18.35
C LEU A 36 9.40 -12.78 -17.60
N HIS A 37 9.35 -11.97 -16.56
CA HIS A 37 10.52 -11.72 -15.72
C HIS A 37 10.94 -13.02 -15.01
N PRO A 38 12.21 -13.48 -15.17
CA PRO A 38 12.64 -14.80 -14.71
C PRO A 38 12.53 -14.95 -13.19
N ASP A 39 13.00 -13.94 -12.44
CA ASP A 39 13.02 -14.01 -10.97
C ASP A 39 11.69 -13.64 -10.29
N LYS A 40 10.79 -12.93 -10.96
CA LYS A 40 9.53 -12.49 -10.36
C LYS A 40 8.38 -13.48 -10.61
N SER A 41 8.46 -14.25 -11.69
CA SER A 41 7.41 -15.19 -12.10
C SER A 41 7.58 -16.54 -11.41
N LYS A 42 7.04 -16.68 -10.19
CA LYS A 42 7.20 -17.90 -9.37
C LYS A 42 5.87 -18.65 -9.17
N ILE A 43 5.96 -19.97 -9.10
CA ILE A 43 4.87 -20.83 -8.62
C ILE A 43 5.18 -21.14 -7.15
N ILE A 44 4.30 -20.70 -6.26
CA ILE A 44 4.49 -20.82 -4.81
C ILE A 44 3.20 -21.29 -4.14
N PRO A 45 3.29 -22.02 -3.02
CA PRO A 45 2.12 -22.32 -2.20
C PRO A 45 1.46 -21.04 -1.67
N LEU A 46 0.13 -21.00 -1.67
CA LEU A 46 -0.64 -19.84 -1.20
C LEU A 46 -0.35 -19.51 0.28
N SER A 47 0.00 -20.51 1.09
CA SER A 47 0.36 -20.35 2.51
C SER A 47 1.61 -19.49 2.72
N ARG A 48 2.51 -19.39 1.73
CA ARG A 48 3.69 -18.51 1.81
C ARG A 48 3.36 -17.04 1.56
N GLY A 49 2.14 -16.75 1.11
CA GLY A 49 1.69 -15.43 0.72
C GLY A 49 2.25 -15.00 -0.64
N VAL A 50 1.54 -14.09 -1.31
CA VAL A 50 1.89 -13.58 -2.63
C VAL A 50 2.12 -12.07 -2.53
N GLU A 51 3.24 -11.58 -3.07
CA GLU A 51 3.45 -10.14 -3.20
C GLU A 51 2.57 -9.59 -4.34
N PHE A 52 1.60 -8.73 -4.03
CA PHE A 52 0.70 -8.15 -5.03
C PHE A 52 0.28 -6.73 -4.63
N LEU A 53 0.43 -5.76 -5.57
CA LEU A 53 -0.02 -4.36 -5.43
C LEU A 53 0.39 -3.66 -4.12
N GLY A 54 1.63 -3.87 -3.69
CA GLY A 54 2.18 -3.23 -2.48
C GLY A 54 1.90 -3.99 -1.18
N PHE A 55 1.26 -5.15 -1.25
CA PHE A 55 0.95 -6.01 -0.10
C PHE A 55 1.58 -7.39 -0.24
N ASN A 56 1.73 -8.07 0.89
CA ASN A 56 1.87 -9.52 0.95
C ASN A 56 0.51 -10.09 1.31
N VAL A 57 -0.13 -10.79 0.38
CA VAL A 57 -1.49 -11.29 0.50
C VAL A 57 -1.44 -12.75 0.94
N PHE A 58 -2.13 -13.05 2.04
CA PHE A 58 -2.35 -14.40 2.57
C PHE A 58 -3.85 -14.74 2.48
N PRO A 59 -4.24 -16.02 2.63
CA PRO A 59 -5.65 -16.43 2.57
C PRO A 59 -6.59 -15.63 3.50
N HIS A 60 -6.12 -15.31 4.71
CA HIS A 60 -6.96 -14.71 5.75
C HIS A 60 -6.54 -13.30 6.16
N HIS A 61 -5.43 -12.77 5.62
CA HIS A 61 -4.95 -11.45 5.99
C HIS A 61 -4.01 -10.88 4.92
N ARG A 62 -3.73 -9.58 5.00
CA ARG A 62 -2.74 -8.90 4.15
C ARG A 62 -1.74 -8.18 5.02
N LEU A 63 -0.47 -8.21 4.66
CA LEU A 63 0.58 -7.45 5.33
C LEU A 63 1.08 -6.34 4.40
N LEU A 64 1.43 -5.18 4.96
CA LEU A 64 2.10 -4.14 4.19
C LEU A 64 3.55 -4.55 3.93
N LYS A 65 4.04 -4.34 2.70
CA LYS A 65 5.43 -4.68 2.37
C LYS A 65 6.41 -3.87 3.21
N ARG A 66 7.47 -4.52 3.72
CA ARG A 66 8.55 -3.85 4.48
C ARG A 66 9.17 -2.67 3.71
N LYS A 67 9.30 -2.80 2.38
CA LYS A 67 9.81 -1.70 1.53
C LYS A 67 8.90 -0.46 1.56
N ASN A 68 7.58 -0.65 1.58
CA ASN A 68 6.61 0.46 1.62
C ASN A 68 6.69 1.18 2.97
N MET A 69 6.83 0.42 4.07
CA MET A 69 7.04 0.99 5.40
C MET A 69 8.35 1.81 5.49
N ARG A 70 9.46 1.28 4.96
CA ARG A 70 10.73 2.01 4.92
C ARG A 70 10.64 3.29 4.09
N HIS A 71 9.97 3.22 2.93
CA HIS A 71 9.73 4.40 2.12
C HIS A 71 8.90 5.44 2.88
N PHE A 72 7.81 5.00 3.52
CA PHE A 72 6.98 5.88 4.34
C PHE A 72 7.81 6.61 5.41
N GLN A 73 8.60 5.88 6.20
CA GLN A 73 9.44 6.46 7.25
C GLN A 73 10.41 7.53 6.72
N ARG A 74 11.07 7.27 5.58
CA ARG A 74 11.93 8.27 4.93
C ARG A 74 11.14 9.50 4.48
N LYS A 75 9.93 9.28 3.95
CA LYS A 75 9.07 10.38 3.49
C LYS A 75 8.53 11.21 4.65
N VAL A 76 8.24 10.59 5.80
CA VAL A 76 7.89 11.32 7.04
C VAL A 76 9.00 12.30 7.42
N GLN A 77 10.26 11.85 7.45
CA GLN A 77 11.39 12.72 7.79
C GLN A 77 11.53 13.90 6.82
N GLN A 78 11.34 13.66 5.52
CA GLN A 78 11.36 14.71 4.51
C GLN A 78 10.22 15.72 4.69
N VAL A 79 8.99 15.23 4.88
CA VAL A 79 7.80 16.08 5.08
C VAL A 79 7.95 16.91 6.35
N HIS A 80 8.39 16.31 7.45
CA HIS A 80 8.69 17.01 8.69
C HIS A 80 9.75 18.10 8.49
N SER A 81 10.84 17.80 7.79
CA SER A 81 11.88 18.78 7.49
C SER A 81 11.32 19.96 6.67
N LEU A 82 10.54 19.70 5.63
CA LEU A 82 9.92 20.76 4.82
C LEU A 82 8.98 21.64 5.66
N TYR A 83 8.21 21.02 6.56
CA TYR A 83 7.32 21.75 7.45
C TYR A 83 8.09 22.69 8.40
N HIS A 84 9.15 22.21 9.03
CA HIS A 84 9.97 23.03 9.94
C HIS A 84 10.74 24.16 9.25
N HIS A 85 10.98 24.05 7.95
CA HIS A 85 11.56 25.14 7.15
C HIS A 85 10.46 26.01 6.51
N GLU A 86 9.20 25.88 6.93
CA GLU A 86 8.06 26.66 6.46
C GLU A 86 7.83 26.55 4.94
N MET A 87 8.33 25.47 4.32
CA MET A 87 8.21 25.22 2.88
C MET A 87 6.85 24.61 2.50
N ILE A 88 6.15 24.02 3.48
CA ILE A 88 4.81 23.44 3.35
C ILE A 88 4.00 23.77 4.59
N ILE A 89 2.68 23.74 4.49
CA ILE A 89 1.77 23.99 5.62
C ILE A 89 1.35 22.70 6.30
N TYR A 90 0.79 22.79 7.50
CA TYR A 90 0.36 21.61 8.26
C TYR A 90 -0.67 20.75 7.50
N ASP A 91 -1.54 21.38 6.72
CA ASP A 91 -2.50 20.66 5.87
C ASP A 91 -1.80 19.71 4.87
N ASP A 92 -0.61 20.04 4.36
CA ASP A 92 0.16 19.15 3.48
C ASP A 92 0.70 17.94 4.24
N VAL A 93 1.19 18.17 5.46
CA VAL A 93 1.65 17.11 6.38
C VAL A 93 0.48 16.16 6.71
N TYR A 94 -0.67 16.73 7.07
CA TYR A 94 -1.89 16.00 7.37
C TYR A 94 -2.36 15.18 6.16
N ASN A 95 -2.39 15.77 4.96
CA ASN A 95 -2.79 15.10 3.72
C ASN A 95 -1.89 13.92 3.38
N PHE A 96 -0.58 14.07 3.58
CA PHE A 96 0.38 12.99 3.39
C PHE A 96 0.09 11.82 4.36
N MET A 97 -0.12 12.11 5.64
CA MET A 97 -0.44 11.09 6.65
C MET A 97 -1.78 10.40 6.38
N GLU A 98 -2.81 11.17 6.02
CA GLU A 98 -4.12 10.65 5.64
C GLU A 98 -4.01 9.69 4.44
N GLY A 99 -3.29 10.10 3.39
CA GLY A 99 -3.08 9.27 2.20
C GLY A 99 -2.39 7.96 2.53
N TRP A 100 -1.35 7.99 3.37
CA TRP A 100 -0.69 6.78 3.84
C TRP A 100 -1.63 5.90 4.68
N CYS A 101 -2.38 6.47 5.61
CA CYS A 101 -3.36 5.76 6.42
C CYS A 101 -4.44 5.08 5.57
N ALA A 102 -4.92 5.76 4.52
CA ALA A 102 -5.90 5.24 3.58
C ALA A 102 -5.37 4.04 2.77
N HIS A 103 -4.09 4.03 2.42
CA HIS A 103 -3.45 2.87 1.80
C HIS A 103 -3.24 1.73 2.81
N ALA A 104 -2.63 2.04 3.96
CA ALA A 104 -2.24 1.06 4.98
C ALA A 104 -3.43 0.34 5.62
N LYS A 105 -4.62 0.97 5.68
CA LYS A 105 -5.85 0.34 6.21
C LYS A 105 -6.25 -0.95 5.51
N ASN A 106 -5.81 -1.13 4.26
CA ASN A 106 -6.12 -2.33 3.47
C ASN A 106 -5.28 -3.55 3.90
N ALA A 107 -4.31 -3.37 4.79
CA ALA A 107 -3.54 -4.43 5.40
C ALA A 107 -3.82 -4.53 6.91
N ASN A 108 -3.41 -5.65 7.51
CA ASN A 108 -3.43 -5.87 8.95
C ASN A 108 -2.38 -4.99 9.62
N THR A 109 -2.73 -3.72 9.81
CA THR A 109 -1.85 -2.66 10.29
C THR A 109 -2.48 -1.86 11.43
N PHE A 110 -3.63 -2.26 11.97
CA PHE A 110 -4.40 -1.48 12.95
C PHE A 110 -3.53 -0.95 14.11
N LYS A 111 -2.88 -1.84 14.87
CA LYS A 111 -2.00 -1.47 16.00
C LYS A 111 -0.84 -0.58 15.56
N ARG A 112 -0.28 -0.86 14.38
CA ARG A 112 0.85 -0.09 13.83
C ARG A 112 0.43 1.32 13.41
N ARG A 113 -0.74 1.47 12.80
CA ARG A 113 -1.30 2.77 12.43
C ARG A 113 -1.61 3.58 13.68
N GLN A 114 -2.21 2.98 14.71
CA GLN A 114 -2.47 3.66 15.98
C GLN A 114 -1.17 4.19 16.60
N HIS A 115 -0.13 3.36 16.69
CA HIS A 115 1.16 3.80 17.23
C HIS A 115 1.81 4.92 16.40
N ILE A 116 1.75 4.83 15.06
CA ILE A 116 2.29 5.89 14.20
C ILE A 116 1.49 7.19 14.33
N LEU A 117 0.17 7.10 14.47
CA LEU A 117 -0.69 8.27 14.66
C LEU A 117 -0.46 8.92 16.03
N SER A 118 -0.23 8.15 17.10
CA SER A 118 0.09 8.74 18.40
C SER A 118 1.42 9.51 18.36
N LEU A 119 2.45 8.95 17.74
CA LEU A 119 3.72 9.65 17.53
C LEU A 119 3.55 10.91 16.68
N PHE A 120 2.64 10.86 15.71
CA PHE A 120 2.31 12.02 14.87
C PHE A 120 1.62 13.11 15.67
N GLU A 121 0.64 12.77 16.51
CA GLU A 121 -0.05 13.73 17.39
C GLU A 121 0.91 14.38 18.39
N GLU A 122 1.83 13.60 18.97
CA GLU A 122 2.89 14.09 19.87
C GLU A 122 3.84 15.08 19.16
N GLN A 123 4.09 14.88 17.87
CA GLN A 123 5.02 15.70 17.08
C GLN A 123 4.41 17.04 16.65
N TYR A 124 3.08 17.15 16.55
CA TYR A 124 2.38 18.36 16.12
C TYR A 124 1.22 18.72 17.08
N PRO A 125 1.50 18.97 18.37
CA PRO A 125 0.47 19.02 19.43
C PRO A 125 -0.46 20.24 19.37
N HIS A 126 -0.12 21.28 18.61
CA HIS A 126 -0.91 22.51 18.46
C HIS A 126 -1.44 22.74 17.06
N GLU A 127 -1.26 21.76 16.18
CA GLU A 127 -1.66 21.86 14.80
C GLU A 127 -3.00 21.15 14.56
N ILE A 128 -3.88 21.79 13.81
CA ILE A 128 -5.17 21.22 13.43
C ILE A 128 -5.39 21.48 11.95
N SER A 129 -5.66 20.42 11.18
CA SER A 129 -5.94 20.56 9.77
C SER A 129 -7.30 21.23 9.54
N ILE A 130 -7.37 22.13 8.57
CA ILE A 130 -8.62 22.77 8.14
C ILE A 130 -9.64 21.70 7.69
N LYS A 131 -9.16 20.58 7.12
CA LYS A 131 -10.02 19.45 6.74
C LYS A 131 -10.74 18.83 7.94
N GLU A 132 -10.06 18.66 9.06
CA GLU A 132 -10.66 18.09 10.27
C GLU A 132 -11.68 19.05 10.89
N ILE A 133 -11.37 20.34 10.92
CA ILE A 133 -12.32 21.39 11.34
C ILE A 133 -13.59 21.31 10.48
N ASN A 134 -13.44 21.29 9.16
CA ASN A 134 -14.57 21.22 8.22
C ASN A 134 -15.39 19.92 8.37
N ARG A 135 -14.73 18.77 8.60
CA ARG A 135 -15.41 17.50 8.88
C ARG A 135 -16.22 17.56 10.17
N GLY A 136 -15.68 18.16 11.23
CA GLY A 136 -16.38 18.37 12.50
C GLY A 136 -17.63 19.24 12.34
N LEU A 137 -17.51 20.36 11.63
CA LEU A 137 -18.63 21.28 11.35
C LEU A 137 -19.74 20.61 10.52
N SER A 138 -19.37 19.82 9.51
CA SER A 138 -20.33 19.08 8.67
C SER A 138 -21.12 18.04 9.46
N LYS A 139 -20.48 17.32 10.39
CA LYS A 139 -21.16 16.35 11.28
C LYS A 139 -22.19 17.04 12.18
N LYS A 140 -21.85 18.19 12.77
CA LYS A 140 -22.79 18.97 13.59
C LYS A 140 -24.03 19.42 12.80
N LYS A 141 -23.88 19.80 11.52
CA LYS A 141 -25.01 20.18 10.66
C LYS A 141 -25.96 19.03 10.29
N LYS A 142 -25.52 17.77 10.37
CA LYS A 142 -26.35 16.59 10.05
C LYS A 142 -27.09 16.01 11.25
N SER A 143 -26.74 16.45 12.46
CA SER A 143 -27.34 16.00 13.72
C SER A 143 -28.40 16.96 14.27
N ASN A 144 -28.66 18.06 13.57
CA ASN A 144 -29.78 19.00 13.78
C ASN A 144 -30.78 18.84 12.64
#